data_AF-C5IHG7-F1
#
_entry.id   AF-C5IHG7-F1
#
_cell.length_a   1.000
_cell.length_b   1.000
_cell.length_c   1.000
_cell.angle_alpha   90.00
_cell.angle_beta   90.00
_cell.angle_gamma   90.00
#
_symmetry.space_group_name_H-M   'P 1'
#
loop_
_entity.id
_entity.type
_entity.pdbx_description
1 polymer ?
#
loop_
_entity_poly.entity_id
_entity_poly.type
_entity_poly.pdbx_seq_one_letter_code
_entity_poly.pdbx_strand_id
1 'polypeptide(L)' 'CLVTQILTGLFLAMHYTADIATAFSSVAHICRDVNYGWLIRNLHANGASFFFICIYLHIGRGLYYGSYLFKETW' A
#
# COMPACT_ATOMS: atom_id res chain seq x y z
N CYS A 1 -1.49 -7.37 4.48
CA CYS A 1 -1.10 -6.27 3.56
C CYS A 1 -2.31 -5.52 3.01
N LEU A 2 -3.29 -6.20 2.40
CA LEU A 2 -4.44 -5.54 1.75
C LEU A 2 -5.25 -4.61 2.66
N VAL A 3 -5.75 -5.10 3.80
CA VAL A 3 -6.56 -4.29 4.72
C VAL A 3 -5.79 -3.03 5.19
N THR A 4 -4.52 -3.20 5.55
CA THR A 4 -3.65 -2.08 5.95
C THR A 4 -3.49 -1.05 4.83
N GLN A 5 -3.29 -1.49 3.58
CA GLN A 5 -3.18 -0.58 2.42
C GLN A 5 -4.50 0.15 2.15
N ILE A 6 -5.65 -0.52 2.29
CA ILE A 6 -6.97 0.10 2.12
C ILE A 6 -7.18 1.19 3.19
N LEU A 7 -6.94 0.88 4.46
CA LEU A 7 -7.15 1.83 5.55
C LEU A 7 -6.25 3.06 5.44
N THR A 8 -4.95 2.83 5.23
CA THR A 8 -3.99 3.93 5.06
C THR A 8 -4.24 4.72 3.77
N GLY A 9 -4.61 4.04 2.67
CA GLY A 9 -4.91 4.66 1.39
C GLY A 9 -6.17 5.53 1.44
N LEU A 10 -7.24 5.05 2.08
CA LEU A 10 -8.46 5.83 2.30
C LEU A 10 -8.16 7.09 3.13
N PHE A 11 -7.36 6.97 4.19
CA PHE A 11 -6.96 8.12 4.99
C PHE A 11 -6.18 9.16 4.15
N LEU A 12 -5.22 8.72 3.35
CA LEU A 12 -4.46 9.62 2.47
C LEU A 12 -5.35 10.26 1.40
N ALA A 13 -6.31 9.52 0.85
CA ALA A 13 -7.24 10.01 -0.16
C ALA A 13 -8.17 11.13 0.38
N MET A 14 -8.53 11.10 1.67
CA MET A 14 -9.30 12.19 2.29
C MET A 14 -8.56 13.54 2.34
N HIS A 15 -7.24 13.55 2.10
CA HIS A 15 -6.41 14.75 2.19
C HIS A 15 -5.63 15.07 0.91
N TYR A 16 -5.66 14.15 -0.06
CA TYR A 16 -4.98 14.30 -1.34
C TYR A 16 -5.85 15.07 -2.34
N THR A 17 -5.23 15.93 -3.15
CA THR A 17 -5.88 16.62 -4.27
C THR A 17 -5.35 16.11 -5.61
N ALA A 18 -6.24 15.65 -6.49
CA ALA A 18 -5.90 15.07 -7.78
C ALA A 18 -5.81 16.12 -8.91
N ASP A 19 -5.27 17.30 -8.61
CA ASP A 19 -5.00 18.37 -9.57
C ASP A 19 -3.50 18.63 -9.69
N ILE A 20 -2.99 18.84 -10.91
CA ILE A 20 -1.54 18.90 -11.18
C ILE A 20 -0.87 20.04 -10.40
N ALA A 21 -1.56 21.18 -10.22
CA ALA A 21 -1.00 22.33 -9.51
C ALA A 21 -0.90 22.09 -7.99
N THR A 22 -1.70 21.17 -7.43
CA THR A 22 -1.80 20.95 -5.97
C THR A 22 -1.46 19.55 -5.49
N ALA A 23 -1.23 18.58 -6.39
CA ALA A 23 -0.96 17.19 -6.03
C ALA A 23 0.28 17.03 -5.14
N PHE A 24 1.37 17.73 -5.46
CA PHE A 24 2.59 17.66 -4.65
C PHE A 24 2.43 18.37 -3.30
N SER A 25 1.80 19.56 -3.31
CA SER A 25 1.61 20.34 -2.08
C SER A 25 0.62 19.69 -1.13
N SER A 26 -0.40 18.97 -1.61
CA SER A 26 -1.31 18.20 -0.74
C SER A 26 -0.61 17.03 -0.05
N VAL A 27 0.30 16.31 -0.71
CA VAL A 27 1.14 15.29 -0.05
C VAL A 27 2.08 15.92 0.97
N ALA A 28 2.65 17.08 0.67
CA ALA A 28 3.49 17.83 1.62
C ALA A 28 2.69 18.25 2.87
N HIS A 29 1.46 18.73 2.67
CA HIS A 29 0.53 19.08 3.74
C HIS A 29 0.16 17.86 4.60
N ILE A 30 -0.14 16.71 4.00
CA ILE A 30 -0.35 15.44 4.74
C ILE A 30 0.82 15.13 5.66
N CYS A 31 2.05 15.24 5.17
CA CYS A 31 3.23 14.89 5.96
C CYS A 31 3.56 15.89 7.08
N ARG A 32 3.22 17.18 6.91
CA ARG A 32 3.65 18.24 7.84
C ARG A 32 2.55 18.72 8.79
N ASP A 33 1.32 18.77 8.31
CA ASP A 33 0.25 19.51 8.97
C ASP A 33 -0.91 18.60 9.40
N VAL A 34 -1.03 17.39 8.85
CA VAL A 34 -2.00 16.39 9.31
C VAL A 34 -1.43 15.58 10.47
N ASN A 35 -2.19 15.45 11.56
CA ASN A 35 -1.83 14.64 12.72
C ASN A 35 -1.48 13.20 12.31
N TYR A 36 -0.26 12.76 12.62
CA TYR A 36 0.30 11.46 12.23
C TYR A 36 0.35 11.19 10.70
N GLY A 37 0.10 12.20 9.86
CA GLY A 37 0.06 12.00 8.42
C GLY A 37 1.38 11.52 7.83
N TRP A 38 2.52 11.97 8.39
CA TRP A 38 3.85 11.44 8.03
C TRP A 38 3.96 9.93 8.27
N LEU A 39 3.44 9.44 9.39
CA LEU A 39 3.52 8.03 9.75
C LEU A 39 2.63 7.21 8.82
N ILE A 40 1.39 7.64 8.60
CA ILE A 40 0.44 6.96 7.73
C ILE A 40 0.95 6.93 6.28
N ARG A 41 1.50 8.04 5.78
CA ARG A 41 2.11 8.10 4.44
C ARG A 41 3.29 7.14 4.32
N ASN A 42 4.16 7.06 5.33
CA ASN A 42 5.29 6.14 5.32
C ASN A 42 4.85 4.67 5.43
N LEU A 43 3.82 4.38 6.23
CA LEU A 43 3.23 3.04 6.32
C LEU A 43 2.63 2.62 4.97
N HIS A 44 1.89 3.50 4.29
CA HIS A 44 1.32 3.19 2.98
C HIS A 44 2.40 2.95 1.90
N ALA A 45 3.45 3.78 1.90
CA ALA A 45 4.55 3.66 0.95
C ALA A 45 5.38 2.39 1.17
N ASN A 46 5.87 2.15 2.39
CA ASN A 46 6.65 0.94 2.69
C ASN A 46 5.77 -0.33 2.70
N GLY A 47 4.50 -0.18 3.05
CA GLY A 47 3.50 -1.25 2.99
C GLY A 47 3.30 -1.78 1.57
N ALA A 48 3.48 -0.95 0.53
CA ALA A 48 3.48 -1.40 -0.86
C ALA A 48 4.67 -2.34 -1.14
N SER A 49 5.90 -1.99 -0.72
CA SER A 49 7.06 -2.89 -0.85
C SER A 49 6.87 -4.19 -0.07
N PHE A 50 6.33 -4.11 1.15
CA PHE A 50 6.00 -5.30 1.94
C PHE A 50 4.94 -6.18 1.26
N PHE A 51 3.97 -5.58 0.57
CA PHE A 51 2.98 -6.31 -0.24
C PHE A 51 3.67 -7.17 -1.31
N PHE A 52 4.64 -6.60 -2.03
CA PHE A 52 5.40 -7.35 -3.03
C PHE A 52 6.27 -8.45 -2.42
N ILE A 53 6.91 -8.20 -1.27
CA ILE A 53 7.61 -9.26 -0.53
C ILE A 53 6.66 -10.41 -0.21
N CYS A 54 5.46 -10.13 0.30
CA CYS A 54 4.47 -11.16 0.58
C CYS A 54 4.02 -11.91 -0.69
N ILE A 55 3.77 -11.21 -1.80
CA ILE A 55 3.37 -11.85 -3.05
C ILE A 55 4.47 -12.76 -3.59
N TYR A 56 5.72 -12.30 -3.64
CA TYR A 56 6.82 -13.12 -4.19
C TYR A 56 7.07 -14.36 -3.33
N LEU A 57 7.03 -14.22 -2.00
CA LEU A 57 7.12 -15.37 -1.11
C LEU A 57 5.91 -16.30 -1.25
N HIS A 58 4.70 -15.76 -1.42
CA HIS A 58 3.48 -16.55 -1.59
C HIS A 58 3.52 -17.38 -2.89
N ILE A 59 3.91 -16.76 -4.01
CA ILE A 59 4.11 -17.44 -5.30
C ILE A 59 5.22 -18.48 -5.17
N GLY A 60 6.39 -18.10 -4.65
CA GLY A 60 7.53 -18.99 -4.49
C GLY A 60 7.19 -20.23 -3.66
N ARG A 61 6.46 -20.05 -2.55
CA ARG A 61 5.93 -21.16 -1.75
C ARG A 61 5.02 -22.07 -2.58
N GLY A 62 4.11 -21.50 -3.35
CA GLY A 62 3.17 -22.30 -4.15
C GLY A 62 3.83 -23.08 -5.28
N LEU A 63 4.91 -22.53 -5.87
CA LEU A 63 5.76 -23.27 -6.80
C LEU A 63 6.52 -24.41 -6.10
N TYR A 64 7.16 -24.12 -4.96
CA TYR A 64 7.98 -25.09 -4.23
C TYR A 64 7.17 -26.31 -3.73
N TYR A 65 5.95 -26.08 -3.24
CA TYR A 65 5.09 -27.15 -2.71
C TYR A 65 4.03 -27.66 -3.71
N GLY A 66 4.09 -27.28 -4.98
CA GLY A 66 3.12 -27.74 -5.98
C GLY A 66 1.68 -27.26 -5.75
N SER A 67 1.47 -26.16 -5.01
CA SER A 67 0.14 -25.61 -4.73
C SER A 67 -0.58 -25.14 -6.00
N TYR A 68 0.14 -24.93 -7.10
CA TYR A 68 -0.42 -24.63 -8.41
C TYR A 68 -1.31 -25.74 -9.01
N LEU A 69 -1.32 -26.93 -8.41
CA LEU A 69 -2.25 -28.00 -8.77
C LEU A 69 -3.70 -27.69 -8.35
N PHE A 70 -3.92 -26.80 -7.38
CA PHE A 70 -5.25 -26.31 -6.97
C PHE A 70 -5.74 -25.18 -7.88
N LYS A 71 -6.11 -25.52 -9.13
CA LYS A 71 -6.36 -24.58 -10.24
C LYS A 71 -7.34 -23.42 -9.98
N GLU A 72 -8.34 -23.63 -9.15
CA GLU A 72 -9.32 -22.57 -8.83
C GLU A 72 -8.75 -21.54 -7.82
N THR A 73 -7.77 -21.96 -7.01
CA THR A 73 -7.15 -21.11 -5.99
C THR A 73 -5.84 -20.48 -6.48
N TRP A 74 -5.08 -21.20 -7.30
CA TRP A 74 -3.83 -20.75 -7.90
C TRP A 74 -4.06 -19.84 -9.10
#